data_AF-A0A9P1N000-F1
#
_entry.id   AF-A0A9P1N000-F1
#
_cell.length_a   1.000
_cell.length_b   1.000
_cell.length_c   1.000
_cell.angle_alpha   90.00
_cell.angle_beta   90.00
_cell.angle_gamma   90.00
#
_symmetry.space_group_name_H-M   'P 1'
#
loop_
_entity.id
_entity.type
_entity.pdbx_description
1 polymer ?
#
loop_
_entity_poly.entity_id
_entity_poly.type
_entity_poly.pdbx_seq_one_letter_code
_entity_poly.pdbx_strand_id
1 'polypeptide(L)'
;MCSRIFHRYFATKKSTGKYLTRQANDEFSVKAREHNYRARSAFKLLEIDEKFKFLRKDSTIIDIGCAPGSWLQVCTQKSTNGYILGVDLQNVLPIPGAEILSLSDVTNLEVQRRIREKLQNRKVDVVLSDMAPNPTGDNATDHLRLIELCRTVFRLFSGNEKEKEMEGGNAFEISKNGVFLCKIWDGSSRAKFLSELSSHFSTIRTVKPIACRDNSAELFFDMPWRTAVKVALAAGEAVAKALTRAVKDEIRQTQQAAARHAASTGQSASETKENANANAKLGISLEESLQILNVKAPLNREEINKKYEHMFEINDKTKGGSFYLQSKIYRAKERIDEELSRLEQKSETSDEKQAENQK
;
A
#
# COMPACT_ATOMS: atom_id res chain seq x y z
N MET A 1 -33.21 -9.23 -16.38
CA MET A 1 -33.42 -7.94 -17.06
C MET A 1 -32.59 -6.84 -16.37
N CYS A 2 -31.26 -6.97 -16.34
CA CYS A 2 -30.39 -5.95 -15.74
C CYS A 2 -29.04 -5.95 -16.49
N SER A 3 -29.07 -5.43 -17.70
CA SER A 3 -27.87 -5.17 -18.51
C SER A 3 -28.22 -3.96 -19.35
N ARG A 4 -27.82 -2.76 -18.89
CA ARG A 4 -27.80 -1.47 -19.63
C ARG A 4 -27.66 -0.25 -18.69
N ILE A 5 -26.61 -0.15 -17.88
CA ILE A 5 -26.20 1.17 -17.34
C ILE A 5 -24.68 1.19 -17.14
N PHE A 6 -23.88 1.32 -18.20
CA PHE A 6 -22.44 1.62 -18.08
C PHE A 6 -21.87 2.23 -19.38
N HIS A 7 -22.58 3.15 -20.03
CA HIS A 7 -22.14 3.65 -21.35
C HIS A 7 -22.38 5.13 -21.66
N ARG A 8 -22.31 6.03 -20.67
CA ARG A 8 -22.17 7.46 -20.98
C ARG A 8 -21.52 8.15 -19.80
N TYR A 9 -20.34 8.73 -20.01
CA TYR A 9 -19.79 9.94 -19.37
C TYR A 9 -18.25 9.95 -19.47
N PHE A 10 -17.70 9.83 -20.68
CA PHE A 10 -16.35 10.31 -20.98
C PHE A 10 -16.42 11.19 -22.22
N ALA A 11 -16.90 12.42 -22.02
CA ALA A 11 -16.77 13.51 -22.98
C ALA A 11 -16.13 14.70 -22.27
N THR A 12 -14.85 14.92 -22.62
CA THR A 12 -14.05 16.14 -22.60
C THR A 12 -14.35 17.23 -21.56
N LYS A 13 -13.38 17.50 -20.68
CA LYS A 13 -12.78 18.84 -20.49
C LYS A 13 -11.48 18.75 -19.68
N LYS A 14 -10.44 19.48 -20.12
CA LYS A 14 -9.14 19.64 -19.47
C LYS A 14 -9.32 19.81 -17.96
N SER A 15 -8.77 18.89 -17.16
CA SER A 15 -8.84 19.02 -15.71
C SER A 15 -7.64 18.35 -15.04
N THR A 16 -6.85 19.21 -14.40
CA THR A 16 -5.58 19.00 -13.69
C THR A 16 -5.64 17.76 -12.79
N GLY A 17 -4.54 16.99 -12.65
CA GLY A 17 -4.49 15.68 -11.96
C GLY A 17 -5.20 15.55 -10.61
N LYS A 18 -5.40 16.66 -9.85
CA LYS A 18 -6.27 16.68 -8.66
C LYS A 18 -7.73 16.27 -8.93
N TYR A 19 -8.25 16.56 -10.12
CA TYR A 19 -9.60 16.19 -10.54
C TYR A 19 -9.72 14.71 -10.87
N LEU A 20 -8.73 14.13 -11.55
CA LEU A 20 -8.68 12.69 -11.82
C LEU A 20 -8.58 11.89 -10.52
N THR A 21 -7.72 12.32 -9.58
CA THR A 21 -7.65 11.70 -8.25
C THR A 21 -8.97 11.83 -7.49
N ARG A 22 -9.66 12.99 -7.56
CA ARG A 22 -11.00 13.17 -6.96
C ARG A 22 -12.06 12.30 -7.63
N GLN A 23 -12.03 12.17 -8.94
CA GLN A 23 -12.98 11.37 -9.71
C GLN A 23 -12.80 9.87 -9.46
N ALA A 24 -11.56 9.37 -9.48
CA ALA A 24 -11.24 8.01 -9.03
C ALA A 24 -11.63 7.81 -7.56
N ASN A 25 -11.54 8.89 -6.76
CA ASN A 25 -11.95 8.80 -5.36
C ASN A 25 -13.45 8.65 -5.15
N ASP A 26 -14.22 9.32 -6.00
CA ASP A 26 -15.67 9.18 -6.04
C ASP A 26 -16.05 7.82 -6.63
N GLU A 27 -15.31 7.30 -7.61
CA GLU A 27 -15.54 5.99 -8.22
C GLU A 27 -15.44 4.85 -7.18
N PHE A 28 -14.39 4.80 -6.36
CA PHE A 28 -14.32 3.76 -5.31
C PHE A 28 -15.42 3.90 -4.24
N SER A 29 -15.95 5.11 -4.06
CA SER A 29 -17.08 5.34 -3.15
C SER A 29 -18.40 4.89 -3.78
N VAL A 30 -18.54 5.00 -5.10
CA VAL A 30 -19.66 4.42 -5.87
C VAL A 30 -19.56 2.89 -5.85
N LYS A 31 -18.39 2.34 -6.20
CA LYS A 31 -18.13 0.88 -6.17
C LYS A 31 -18.36 0.28 -4.78
N ALA A 32 -18.01 1.00 -3.71
CA ALA A 32 -18.28 0.52 -2.35
C ALA A 32 -19.80 0.32 -2.14
N ARG A 33 -20.61 1.28 -2.59
CA ARG A 33 -22.08 1.17 -2.52
C ARG A 33 -22.60 0.05 -3.41
N GLU A 34 -22.11 -0.08 -4.64
CA GLU A 34 -22.48 -1.16 -5.57
C GLU A 34 -22.17 -2.55 -5.01
N HIS A 35 -21.02 -2.70 -4.34
CA HIS A 35 -20.58 -3.94 -3.71
C HIS A 35 -21.03 -4.07 -2.24
N ASN A 36 -21.88 -3.18 -1.74
CA ASN A 36 -22.39 -3.15 -0.36
C ASN A 36 -21.31 -3.11 0.74
N TYR A 37 -20.15 -2.53 0.44
CA TYR A 37 -19.15 -2.17 1.43
C TYR A 37 -19.49 -0.82 2.07
N ARG A 38 -19.30 -0.71 3.38
CA ARG A 38 -19.58 0.50 4.17
C ARG A 38 -18.65 1.67 3.83
N ALA A 39 -17.45 1.37 3.34
CA ALA A 39 -16.48 2.37 2.94
C ALA A 39 -15.58 1.86 1.81
N ARG A 40 -15.05 2.80 1.03
CA ARG A 40 -14.05 2.55 -0.02
C ARG A 40 -12.76 1.90 0.50
N SER A 41 -12.44 2.02 1.80
CA SER A 41 -11.24 1.41 2.38
C SER A 41 -11.26 -0.11 2.30
N ALA A 42 -12.43 -0.75 2.14
CA ALA A 42 -12.54 -2.17 1.82
C ALA A 42 -11.69 -2.57 0.59
N PHE A 43 -11.66 -1.73 -0.46
CA PHE A 43 -10.86 -2.02 -1.65
C PHE A 43 -9.36 -2.03 -1.37
N LYS A 44 -8.87 -1.22 -0.42
CA LYS A 44 -7.46 -1.28 -0.01
C LYS A 44 -7.10 -2.66 0.51
N LEU A 45 -7.91 -3.19 1.44
CA LEU A 45 -7.65 -4.50 2.05
C LEU A 45 -7.78 -5.62 1.02
N LEU A 46 -8.77 -5.54 0.13
CA LEU A 46 -8.92 -6.49 -0.99
C LEU A 46 -7.71 -6.51 -1.91
N GLU A 47 -7.15 -5.34 -2.27
CA GLU A 47 -5.95 -5.25 -3.10
C GLU A 47 -4.71 -5.84 -2.39
N ILE A 48 -4.54 -5.53 -1.11
CA ILE A 48 -3.42 -6.06 -0.32
C ILE A 48 -3.54 -7.58 -0.20
N ASP A 49 -4.73 -8.09 0.15
CA ASP A 49 -4.97 -9.53 0.22
C ASP A 49 -4.85 -10.20 -1.16
N GLU A 50 -5.22 -9.54 -2.26
CA GLU A 50 -5.01 -10.10 -3.59
C GLU A 50 -3.52 -10.32 -3.88
N LYS A 51 -2.66 -9.41 -3.43
CA LYS A 51 -1.21 -9.47 -3.62
C LYS A 51 -0.50 -10.44 -2.67
N PHE A 52 -0.92 -10.49 -1.40
CA PHE A 52 -0.19 -11.23 -0.35
C PHE A 52 -0.91 -12.49 0.17
N LYS A 53 -2.19 -12.66 -0.15
CA LYS A 53 -3.00 -13.86 0.19
C LYS A 53 -2.93 -14.24 1.67
N PHE A 54 -2.98 -13.25 2.55
CA PHE A 54 -2.76 -13.45 3.98
C PHE A 54 -4.05 -13.70 4.77
N LEU A 55 -5.21 -13.33 4.23
CA LEU A 55 -6.50 -13.65 4.83
C LEU A 55 -6.89 -15.08 4.46
N ARG A 56 -6.44 -16.05 5.28
CA ARG A 56 -6.80 -17.47 5.11
C ARG A 56 -8.22 -17.73 5.61
N LYS A 57 -8.80 -18.85 5.19
CA LYS A 57 -10.19 -19.22 5.52
C LYS A 57 -10.44 -19.41 7.03
N ASP A 58 -9.40 -19.76 7.78
CA ASP A 58 -9.41 -20.15 9.19
C ASP A 58 -8.65 -19.16 10.09
N SER A 59 -8.31 -17.98 9.58
CA SER A 59 -7.52 -16.99 10.31
C SER A 59 -8.28 -16.40 11.50
N THR A 60 -7.59 -16.29 12.65
CA THR A 60 -8.02 -15.43 13.76
C THR A 60 -7.57 -13.99 13.48
N ILE A 61 -8.52 -13.09 13.25
CA ILE A 61 -8.28 -11.72 12.79
C ILE A 61 -8.79 -10.73 13.84
N ILE A 62 -7.96 -9.74 14.19
CA ILE A 62 -8.37 -8.59 14.99
C ILE A 62 -8.21 -7.31 14.18
N ASP A 63 -9.25 -6.49 14.13
CA ASP A 63 -9.26 -5.18 13.48
C ASP A 63 -9.43 -4.08 14.54
N ILE A 64 -8.36 -3.32 14.81
CA ILE A 64 -8.32 -2.25 15.79
C ILE A 64 -8.55 -0.91 15.08
N GLY A 65 -9.55 -0.16 15.54
CA GLY A 65 -10.04 1.01 14.82
C GLY A 65 -10.88 0.62 13.60
N CYS A 66 -11.74 -0.39 13.78
CA CYS A 66 -12.47 -1.02 12.69
C CYS A 66 -13.59 -0.16 12.08
N ALA A 67 -14.00 0.96 12.67
CA ALA A 67 -15.10 1.79 12.17
C ALA A 67 -14.82 2.32 10.76
N PRO A 68 -15.81 2.29 9.83
CA PRO A 68 -17.22 1.91 10.01
C PRO A 68 -17.49 0.40 9.87
N GLY A 69 -16.45 -0.44 9.75
CA GLY A 69 -16.52 -1.90 9.64
C GLY A 69 -16.21 -2.43 8.25
N SER A 70 -15.67 -1.61 7.35
CA SER A 70 -15.44 -2.03 5.96
C SER A 70 -14.38 -3.12 5.80
N TRP A 71 -13.35 -3.12 6.65
CA TRP A 71 -12.31 -4.16 6.68
C TRP A 71 -12.85 -5.45 7.29
N LEU A 72 -13.64 -5.37 8.37
CA LEU A 72 -14.40 -6.50 8.90
C LEU A 72 -15.31 -7.18 7.86
N GLN A 73 -15.98 -6.41 6.98
CA GLN A 73 -16.76 -6.98 5.88
C GLN A 73 -15.89 -7.78 4.90
N VAL A 74 -14.67 -7.33 4.63
CA VAL A 74 -13.72 -8.08 3.80
C VAL A 74 -13.23 -9.33 4.54
N CYS A 75 -12.87 -9.21 5.82
CA CYS A 75 -12.41 -10.33 6.64
C CYS A 75 -13.45 -11.45 6.72
N THR A 76 -14.73 -11.13 6.94
CA THR A 76 -15.81 -12.12 7.03
C THR A 76 -16.08 -12.85 5.72
N GLN A 77 -15.88 -12.18 4.58
CA GLN A 77 -15.97 -12.81 3.26
C GLN A 77 -14.78 -13.71 2.94
N LYS A 78 -13.61 -13.45 3.52
CA LYS A 78 -12.35 -14.17 3.25
C LYS A 78 -12.08 -15.31 4.23
N SER A 79 -12.28 -15.05 5.52
CA SER A 79 -12.04 -15.97 6.63
C SER A 79 -13.36 -16.59 7.11
N THR A 80 -13.94 -17.46 6.29
CA THR A 80 -15.29 -18.02 6.52
C THR A 80 -15.39 -18.96 7.73
N ASN A 81 -14.28 -19.55 8.13
CA ASN A 81 -14.17 -20.52 9.23
C ASN A 81 -13.29 -19.98 10.37
N GLY A 82 -12.80 -18.75 10.26
CA GLY A 82 -11.94 -18.12 11.26
C GLY A 82 -12.74 -17.40 12.33
N TYR A 83 -11.99 -16.71 13.21
CA TYR A 83 -12.55 -15.87 14.26
C TYR A 83 -12.21 -14.41 13.96
N ILE A 84 -13.20 -13.53 13.99
CA ILE A 84 -13.02 -12.13 13.60
C ILE A 84 -13.53 -11.24 14.72
N LEU A 85 -12.67 -10.35 15.21
CA LEU A 85 -12.97 -9.40 16.28
C LEU A 85 -12.61 -7.97 15.87
N GLY A 86 -13.60 -7.09 15.88
CA GLY A 86 -13.40 -5.65 15.72
C GLY A 86 -13.41 -4.92 17.05
N VAL A 87 -12.56 -3.90 17.20
CA VAL A 87 -12.55 -3.00 18.37
C VAL A 87 -12.51 -1.57 17.85
N ASP A 88 -13.37 -0.70 18.37
CA ASP A 88 -13.36 0.72 18.01
C ASP A 88 -13.92 1.60 19.13
N LEU A 89 -13.45 2.85 19.21
CA LEU A 89 -13.99 3.90 20.08
C LEU A 89 -15.37 4.38 19.63
N GLN A 90 -15.71 4.19 18.36
CA GLN A 90 -16.99 4.57 17.78
C GLN A 90 -17.97 3.39 17.80
N ASN A 91 -19.24 3.73 17.64
CA ASN A 91 -20.27 2.72 17.41
C ASN A 91 -20.11 2.12 16.01
N VAL A 92 -20.02 0.80 15.92
CA VAL A 92 -19.91 0.07 14.65
C VAL A 92 -21.11 -0.85 14.54
N LEU A 93 -21.90 -0.68 13.47
CA LEU A 93 -23.08 -1.52 13.25
C LEU A 93 -22.68 -3.00 13.12
N PRO A 94 -23.51 -3.95 13.59
CA PRO A 94 -23.19 -5.38 13.54
C PRO A 94 -22.81 -5.86 12.13
N ILE A 95 -21.82 -6.75 12.05
CA ILE A 95 -21.39 -7.42 10.81
C ILE A 95 -21.53 -8.92 11.03
N PRO A 96 -22.38 -9.63 10.25
CA PRO A 96 -22.51 -11.08 10.38
C PRO A 96 -21.15 -11.78 10.24
N GLY A 97 -20.84 -12.68 11.17
CA GLY A 97 -19.56 -13.41 11.20
C GLY A 97 -18.41 -12.69 11.90
N ALA A 98 -18.61 -11.47 12.41
CA ALA A 98 -17.63 -10.76 13.24
C ALA A 98 -18.22 -10.37 14.60
N GLU A 99 -17.44 -10.54 15.65
CA GLU A 99 -17.72 -9.94 16.95
C GLU A 99 -17.16 -8.52 17.01
N ILE A 100 -17.85 -7.61 17.69
CA ILE A 100 -17.49 -6.20 17.69
C ILE A 100 -17.58 -5.65 19.12
N LEU A 101 -16.48 -5.07 19.59
CA LEU A 101 -16.40 -4.26 20.81
C LEU A 101 -16.41 -2.79 20.40
N SER A 102 -17.61 -2.24 20.21
CA SER A 102 -17.81 -0.81 19.97
C SER A 102 -17.67 0.01 21.25
N LEU A 103 -17.48 1.32 21.09
CA LEU A 103 -17.33 2.28 22.21
C LEU A 103 -16.25 1.83 23.22
N SER A 104 -15.18 1.22 22.71
CA SER A 104 -14.17 0.54 23.52
C SER A 104 -12.78 1.04 23.15
N ASP A 105 -12.07 1.57 24.14
CA ASP A 105 -10.67 1.97 24.01
C ASP A 105 -9.77 0.76 24.21
N VAL A 106 -9.01 0.39 23.17
CA VAL A 106 -8.10 -0.76 23.22
C VAL A 106 -6.97 -0.58 24.25
N THR A 107 -6.66 0.66 24.66
CA THR A 107 -5.66 0.94 25.70
C THR A 107 -6.18 0.68 27.11
N ASN A 108 -7.50 0.59 27.29
CA ASN A 108 -8.11 0.30 28.58
C ASN A 108 -7.96 -1.20 28.94
N LEU A 109 -7.44 -1.47 30.13
CA LEU A 109 -7.21 -2.83 30.64
C LEU A 109 -8.49 -3.69 30.68
N GLU A 110 -9.64 -3.08 30.96
CA GLU A 110 -10.92 -3.78 30.99
C GLU A 110 -11.35 -4.21 29.57
N VAL A 111 -11.11 -3.37 28.57
CA VAL A 111 -11.35 -3.73 27.16
C VAL A 111 -10.38 -4.83 26.74
N GLN A 112 -9.10 -4.75 27.15
CA GLN A 112 -8.13 -5.81 26.87
C GLN A 112 -8.52 -7.14 27.51
N ARG A 113 -9.07 -7.12 28.73
CA ARG A 113 -9.63 -8.30 29.41
C ARG A 113 -10.78 -8.90 28.60
N ARG A 114 -11.73 -8.08 28.13
CA ARG A 114 -12.84 -8.52 27.26
C ARG A 114 -12.34 -9.11 25.94
N ILE A 115 -11.33 -8.50 25.30
CA ILE A 115 -10.70 -9.05 24.09
C ILE A 115 -10.10 -10.43 24.40
N ARG A 116 -9.41 -10.60 25.54
CA ARG A 116 -8.80 -11.87 25.94
C ARG A 116 -9.84 -12.97 26.15
N GLU A 117 -10.94 -12.65 26.83
CA GLU A 117 -12.07 -13.57 27.01
C GLU A 117 -12.67 -14.01 25.67
N LYS A 118 -12.87 -13.05 24.76
CA LYS A 118 -13.40 -13.29 23.42
C LYS A 118 -12.47 -14.16 22.57
N LEU A 119 -11.17 -13.94 22.66
CA LEU A 119 -10.18 -14.75 21.94
C LEU A 119 -10.12 -16.19 22.46
N GLN A 120 -10.47 -16.46 23.72
CA GLN A 120 -10.44 -17.81 24.33
C GLN A 120 -9.09 -18.52 24.09
N ASN A 121 -7.98 -17.82 24.34
CA ASN A 121 -6.60 -18.31 24.11
C ASN A 121 -6.23 -18.61 22.65
N ARG A 122 -7.05 -18.23 21.65
CA ARG A 122 -6.65 -18.27 20.24
C ARG A 122 -5.47 -17.33 20.01
N LYS A 123 -4.49 -17.81 19.24
CA LYS A 123 -3.42 -16.95 18.72
C LYS A 123 -3.97 -16.10 17.59
N VAL A 124 -3.49 -14.86 17.47
CA VAL A 124 -3.95 -13.92 16.45
C VAL A 124 -3.10 -14.09 15.20
N ASP A 125 -3.72 -14.46 14.08
CA ASP A 125 -3.03 -14.61 12.81
C ASP A 125 -2.87 -13.30 12.06
N VAL A 126 -3.82 -12.38 12.23
CA VAL A 126 -3.81 -11.11 11.52
C VAL A 126 -4.28 -10.00 12.45
N VAL A 127 -3.46 -8.97 12.59
CA VAL A 127 -3.81 -7.72 13.27
C VAL A 127 -3.89 -6.62 12.22
N LEU A 128 -5.04 -5.96 12.15
CA LEU A 128 -5.35 -4.89 11.22
C LEU A 128 -5.57 -3.56 11.97
N SER A 129 -5.15 -2.44 11.38
CA SER A 129 -5.44 -1.10 11.88
C SER A 129 -5.36 -0.03 10.77
N ASP A 130 -6.52 0.39 10.25
CA ASP A 130 -6.65 1.58 9.36
C ASP A 130 -6.84 2.89 10.16
N MET A 131 -6.52 2.89 11.46
CA MET A 131 -6.63 4.07 12.32
C MET A 131 -5.85 5.26 11.78
N ALA A 132 -6.44 6.45 11.93
CA ALA A 132 -5.76 7.72 11.75
C ALA A 132 -6.23 8.73 12.79
N PRO A 133 -5.34 9.59 13.30
CA PRO A 133 -5.74 10.67 14.19
C PRO A 133 -6.61 11.68 13.43
N ASN A 134 -7.46 12.40 14.17
CA ASN A 134 -8.09 13.60 13.63
C ASN A 134 -7.00 14.59 13.20
N PRO A 135 -7.07 15.14 11.98
CA PRO A 135 -6.05 16.04 11.48
C PRO A 135 -6.04 17.32 12.29
N THR A 136 -4.86 17.73 12.74
CA THR A 136 -4.64 19.03 13.38
C THR A 136 -4.41 20.14 12.37
N GLY A 137 -4.04 19.76 11.14
CA GLY A 137 -3.59 20.68 10.09
C GLY A 137 -2.07 20.82 10.04
N ASP A 138 -1.33 20.32 11.05
CA ASP A 138 0.13 20.21 11.02
C ASP A 138 0.56 18.78 10.67
N ASN A 139 1.11 18.61 9.47
CA ASN A 139 1.52 17.31 8.94
C ASN A 139 2.56 16.60 9.83
N ALA A 140 3.45 17.35 10.49
CA ALA A 140 4.47 16.76 11.35
C ALA A 140 3.86 16.17 12.62
N THR A 141 2.99 16.91 13.29
CA THR A 141 2.24 16.45 14.47
C THR A 141 1.33 15.28 14.12
N ASP A 142 0.61 15.38 13.01
CA ASP A 142 -0.32 14.35 12.53
C ASP A 142 0.43 13.03 12.22
N HIS A 143 1.61 13.11 11.60
CA HIS A 143 2.51 11.97 11.39
C HIS A 143 2.94 11.31 12.71
N LEU A 144 3.40 12.11 13.68
CA LEU A 144 3.85 11.58 14.98
C LEU A 144 2.72 10.88 15.73
N ARG A 145 1.51 11.46 15.70
CA ARG A 145 0.32 10.86 16.32
C ARG A 145 -0.05 9.53 15.67
N LEU A 146 0.00 9.45 14.34
CA LEU A 146 -0.28 8.20 13.62
C LEU A 146 0.76 7.11 13.95
N ILE A 147 2.04 7.45 13.99
CA ILE A 147 3.09 6.50 14.36
C ILE A 147 2.89 5.98 15.80
N GLU A 148 2.50 6.85 16.74
CA GLU A 148 2.26 6.42 18.12
C GLU A 148 1.01 5.54 18.26
N LEU A 149 -0.04 5.79 17.48
CA LEU A 149 -1.18 4.87 17.39
C LEU A 149 -0.73 3.48 16.89
N CYS A 150 0.03 3.45 15.79
CA CYS A 150 0.56 2.18 15.25
C CYS A 150 1.43 1.45 16.27
N ARG A 151 2.29 2.18 16.98
CA ARG A 151 3.16 1.62 18.02
C ARG A 151 2.36 1.08 19.22
N THR A 152 1.31 1.79 19.63
CA THR A 152 0.44 1.35 20.73
C THR A 152 -0.24 0.03 20.37
N VAL A 153 -0.81 -0.08 19.17
CA VAL A 153 -1.38 -1.35 18.71
C VAL A 153 -0.30 -2.41 18.64
N PHE A 154 0.84 -2.12 18.00
CA PHE A 154 1.94 -3.08 17.88
C PHE A 154 2.36 -3.64 19.24
N ARG A 155 2.54 -2.78 20.25
CA ARG A 155 2.93 -3.19 21.60
C ARG A 155 1.96 -4.21 22.19
N LEU A 156 0.64 -3.98 22.08
CA LEU A 156 -0.38 -4.92 22.58
C LEU A 156 -0.21 -6.36 22.07
N PHE A 157 0.38 -6.53 20.89
CA PHE A 157 0.61 -7.84 20.24
C PHE A 157 2.08 -8.27 20.22
N SER A 158 3.04 -7.41 20.57
CA SER A 158 4.49 -7.68 20.46
C SER A 158 5.13 -8.29 21.71
N GLY A 159 4.36 -8.43 22.80
CA GLY A 159 4.59 -9.27 23.98
C GLY A 159 5.91 -10.00 24.17
N ASN A 160 6.83 -9.41 24.96
CA ASN A 160 7.89 -10.16 25.65
C ASN A 160 7.31 -10.95 26.84
N GLU A 161 7.82 -12.16 27.10
CA GLU A 161 7.33 -13.06 28.15
C GLU A 161 7.32 -12.45 29.56
N LYS A 162 8.25 -11.52 29.86
CA LYS A 162 8.32 -10.82 31.17
C LYS A 162 7.19 -9.81 31.41
N GLU A 163 6.58 -9.30 30.35
CA GLU A 163 5.43 -8.40 30.47
C GLU A 163 4.12 -9.18 30.59
N LYS A 164 4.06 -10.44 30.13
CA LYS A 164 2.86 -11.29 30.23
C LYS A 164 2.43 -11.59 31.68
N GLU A 165 3.35 -11.52 32.63
CA GLU A 165 3.12 -11.78 34.05
C GLU A 165 2.76 -10.53 34.86
N MET A 166 2.94 -9.33 34.31
CA MET A 166 2.50 -8.10 34.95
C MET A 166 1.01 -7.87 34.70
N GLU A 167 0.30 -7.41 35.72
CA GLU A 167 -1.09 -6.98 35.62
C GLU A 167 -1.18 -5.80 34.63
N GLY A 168 -1.51 -6.11 33.37
CA GLY A 168 -1.56 -5.14 32.26
C GLY A 168 -0.45 -5.22 31.22
N GLY A 169 0.47 -6.20 31.26
CA GLY A 169 1.46 -6.36 30.21
C GLY A 169 0.97 -7.25 29.04
N ASN A 170 1.52 -6.94 27.86
CA ASN A 170 1.14 -7.37 26.51
C ASN A 170 0.09 -8.50 26.39
N ALA A 171 -1.08 -8.10 25.90
CA ALA A 171 -2.32 -8.82 26.14
C ALA A 171 -2.59 -10.00 25.20
N PHE A 172 -1.99 -10.05 24.01
CA PHE A 172 -2.36 -11.02 22.97
C PHE A 172 -1.15 -11.63 22.25
N GLU A 173 -1.17 -12.95 22.05
CA GLU A 173 -0.11 -13.66 21.32
C GLU A 173 -0.40 -13.67 19.82
N ILE A 174 0.48 -13.02 19.04
CA ILE A 174 0.48 -13.15 17.58
C ILE A 174 1.04 -14.51 17.16
N SER A 175 0.46 -15.14 16.14
CA SER A 175 0.90 -16.44 15.65
C SER A 175 2.30 -16.36 15.02
N LYS A 176 3.02 -17.49 14.94
CA LYS A 176 4.42 -17.51 14.44
C LYS A 176 4.58 -16.95 13.02
N ASN A 177 3.52 -17.04 12.23
CA ASN A 177 3.43 -16.52 10.86
C ASN A 177 2.34 -15.44 10.77
N GLY A 178 2.15 -14.70 11.86
CA GLY A 178 1.12 -13.68 11.95
C GLY A 178 1.47 -12.43 11.15
N VAL A 179 0.43 -11.78 10.67
CA VAL A 179 0.49 -10.55 9.88
C VAL A 179 0.08 -9.37 10.75
N PHE A 180 0.86 -8.30 10.67
CA PHE A 180 0.46 -6.99 11.15
C PHE A 180 0.26 -6.10 9.93
N LEU A 181 -0.84 -5.36 9.86
CA LEU A 181 -1.12 -4.41 8.80
C LEU A 181 -1.64 -3.12 9.43
N CYS A 182 -0.89 -2.03 9.25
CA CYS A 182 -1.27 -0.74 9.79
C CYS A 182 -1.09 0.39 8.76
N LYS A 183 -1.91 1.43 8.89
CA LYS A 183 -1.80 2.64 8.10
C LYS A 183 -0.64 3.52 8.57
N ILE A 184 0.14 4.05 7.62
CA ILE A 184 1.17 5.04 7.92
C ILE A 184 1.17 6.21 6.94
N TRP A 185 1.72 7.32 7.42
CA TRP A 185 2.06 8.47 6.61
C TRP A 185 3.57 8.58 6.46
N ASP A 186 4.00 9.23 5.39
CA ASP A 186 5.40 9.58 5.21
C ASP A 186 5.79 10.68 6.19
N GLY A 187 6.93 10.48 6.86
CA GLY A 187 7.45 11.45 7.82
C GLY A 187 8.69 10.97 8.55
N SER A 188 9.28 11.86 9.35
CA SER A 188 10.59 11.70 9.97
C SER A 188 10.72 10.44 10.83
N SER A 189 9.68 10.06 11.56
CA SER A 189 9.71 8.89 12.46
C SER A 189 9.42 7.55 11.80
N ARG A 190 9.11 7.51 10.49
CA ARG A 190 8.80 6.26 9.77
C ARG A 190 9.95 5.26 9.86
N ALA A 191 11.18 5.69 9.55
CA ALA A 191 12.35 4.80 9.56
C ALA A 191 12.62 4.21 10.95
N LYS A 192 12.47 5.01 12.01
CA LYS A 192 12.64 4.55 13.40
C LYS A 192 11.59 3.51 13.78
N PHE A 193 10.34 3.72 13.39
CA PHE A 193 9.27 2.75 13.63
C PHE A 193 9.50 1.45 12.85
N LEU A 194 9.94 1.52 11.58
CA LEU A 194 10.28 0.32 10.82
C LEU A 194 11.42 -0.48 11.44
N SER A 195 12.43 0.19 11.99
CA SER A 195 13.54 -0.46 12.70
C SER A 195 13.08 -1.14 13.99
N GLU A 196 12.07 -0.59 14.67
CA GLU A 196 11.47 -1.22 15.85
C GLU A 196 10.74 -2.52 15.46
N LEU A 197 9.96 -2.47 14.38
CA LEU A 197 9.23 -3.63 13.87
C LEU A 197 10.14 -4.73 13.32
N SER A 198 11.31 -4.39 12.76
CA SER A 198 12.23 -5.40 12.18
C SER A 198 12.84 -6.33 13.21
N SER A 199 12.77 -5.98 14.50
CA SER A 199 13.19 -6.88 15.57
C SER A 199 12.16 -7.98 15.85
N HIS A 200 10.90 -7.81 15.42
CA HIS A 200 9.79 -8.73 15.68
C HIS A 200 9.29 -9.44 14.41
N PHE A 201 9.38 -8.78 13.25
CA PHE A 201 8.96 -9.34 11.95
C PHE A 201 10.14 -9.56 11.01
N SER A 202 10.12 -10.65 10.25
CA SER A 202 11.17 -11.02 9.32
C SER A 202 11.09 -10.26 8.00
N THR A 203 9.88 -9.89 7.56
CA THR A 203 9.66 -9.11 6.34
C THR A 203 8.80 -7.90 6.61
N ILE A 204 9.32 -6.73 6.24
CA ILE A 204 8.61 -5.45 6.27
C ILE A 204 8.38 -4.99 4.85
N ARG A 205 7.13 -4.71 4.47
CA ARG A 205 6.79 -4.16 3.16
C ARG A 205 5.92 -2.93 3.31
N THR A 206 6.31 -1.83 2.70
CA THR A 206 5.37 -0.71 2.49
C THR A 206 4.59 -0.96 1.21
N VAL A 207 3.27 -0.88 1.30
CA VAL A 207 2.32 -1.13 0.23
C VAL A 207 1.48 0.12 0.06
N LYS A 208 1.35 0.61 -1.16
CA LYS A 208 0.44 1.73 -1.45
C LYS A 208 -0.69 1.20 -2.32
N PRO A 209 -1.83 0.81 -1.72
CA PRO A 209 -3.02 0.44 -2.48
C PRO A 209 -3.47 1.59 -3.36
N ILE A 210 -4.14 1.23 -4.43
CA ILE A 210 -4.59 2.16 -5.47
C ILE A 210 -5.84 2.89 -4.99
N ALA A 211 -6.66 2.24 -4.14
CA ALA A 211 -7.68 2.89 -3.35
C ALA A 211 -7.18 3.86 -2.25
N CYS A 212 -5.88 4.12 -2.09
CA CYS A 212 -5.39 5.18 -1.21
C CYS A 212 -5.50 6.57 -1.87
N ARG A 213 -5.95 7.57 -1.10
CA ARG A 213 -5.80 8.98 -1.46
C ARG A 213 -4.35 9.40 -1.22
N ASP A 214 -3.91 10.49 -1.88
CA ASP A 214 -2.57 11.10 -1.81
C ASP A 214 -1.82 10.95 -0.46
N ASN A 215 -0.48 10.84 -0.54
CA ASN A 215 0.53 10.72 0.54
C ASN A 215 0.33 9.67 1.65
N SER A 216 -0.73 8.84 1.61
CA SER A 216 -0.90 7.73 2.56
C SER A 216 -0.43 6.40 1.98
N ALA A 217 0.23 5.57 2.81
CA ALA A 217 0.64 4.22 2.49
C ALA A 217 0.18 3.27 3.61
N GLU A 218 0.05 1.99 3.28
CA GLU A 218 -0.23 0.93 4.26
C GLU A 218 1.08 0.15 4.48
N LEU A 219 1.39 -0.23 5.71
CA LEU A 219 2.51 -1.11 6.02
C LEU A 219 2.03 -2.53 6.26
N PHE A 220 2.53 -3.44 5.44
CA PHE A 220 2.22 -4.86 5.50
C PHE A 220 3.43 -5.66 6.02
N PHE A 221 3.21 -6.51 7.01
CA PHE A 221 4.23 -7.38 7.60
C PHE A 221 3.84 -8.83 7.42
N ASP A 222 4.77 -9.66 6.95
CA ASP A 222 4.58 -11.11 6.81
C ASP A 222 5.80 -11.85 7.36
N MET A 223 5.57 -12.99 8.00
CA MET A 223 6.58 -13.80 8.69
C MET A 223 6.74 -15.16 8.00
N PRO A 224 7.86 -15.42 7.28
CA PRO A 224 8.30 -16.78 7.03
C PRO A 224 9.56 -17.16 7.84
N TRP A 225 9.43 -18.27 8.57
CA TRP A 225 10.38 -19.36 8.86
C TRP A 225 11.77 -19.05 9.47
N ARG A 226 11.91 -19.28 10.79
CA ARG A 226 13.14 -19.14 11.60
C ARG A 226 14.22 -20.24 11.44
N THR A 227 14.01 -21.29 10.66
CA THR A 227 14.96 -22.45 10.65
C THR A 227 15.88 -22.51 9.43
N ALA A 228 15.46 -22.04 8.26
CA ALA A 228 16.28 -22.10 7.03
C ALA A 228 17.42 -21.07 6.99
N VAL A 229 17.24 -19.91 7.64
CA VAL A 229 18.21 -18.81 7.61
C VAL A 229 19.49 -19.15 8.36
N LYS A 230 19.47 -19.98 9.41
CA LYS A 230 20.70 -20.38 10.12
C LYS A 230 21.59 -21.31 9.27
N VAL A 231 21.00 -22.19 8.47
CA VAL A 231 21.72 -23.09 7.55
C VAL A 231 22.14 -22.34 6.28
N ALA A 232 21.29 -21.45 5.77
CA ALA A 232 21.59 -20.64 4.59
C ALA A 232 22.60 -19.51 4.84
N LEU A 233 22.65 -18.90 6.04
CA LEU A 233 23.64 -17.88 6.39
C LEU A 233 25.07 -18.45 6.45
N ALA A 234 25.21 -19.68 6.96
CA ALA A 234 26.52 -20.34 7.02
C ALA A 234 27.05 -20.72 5.62
N ALA A 235 26.18 -21.11 4.69
CA ALA A 235 26.55 -21.36 3.29
C ALA A 235 26.65 -20.05 2.47
N GLY A 236 25.86 -19.04 2.82
CA GLY A 236 25.75 -17.77 2.11
C GLY A 236 26.93 -16.84 2.31
N GLU A 237 27.65 -16.88 3.43
CA GLU A 237 28.79 -15.99 3.67
C GLU A 237 29.96 -16.23 2.70
N ALA A 238 30.19 -17.49 2.31
CA ALA A 238 31.21 -17.88 1.34
C ALA A 238 30.82 -17.51 -0.10
N VAL A 239 29.55 -17.73 -0.46
CA VAL A 239 29.01 -17.40 -1.79
C VAL A 239 28.84 -15.90 -1.96
N ALA A 240 28.40 -15.18 -0.93
CA ALA A 240 28.25 -13.73 -0.94
C ALA A 240 29.60 -13.03 -1.08
N LYS A 241 30.68 -13.48 -0.42
CA LYS A 241 32.02 -12.90 -0.63
C LYS A 241 32.53 -13.09 -2.06
N ALA A 242 32.24 -14.23 -2.68
CA ALA A 242 32.61 -14.51 -4.08
C ALA A 242 31.78 -13.67 -5.07
N LEU A 243 30.46 -13.59 -4.86
CA LEU A 243 29.55 -12.82 -5.69
C LEU A 243 29.75 -11.30 -5.53
N THR A 244 30.03 -10.81 -4.31
CA THR A 244 30.31 -9.38 -4.08
C THR A 244 31.59 -8.94 -4.78
N ARG A 245 32.59 -9.82 -4.93
CA ARG A 245 33.79 -9.52 -5.72
C ARG A 245 33.46 -9.46 -7.22
N ALA A 246 32.74 -10.45 -7.74
CA ALA A 246 32.32 -10.48 -9.14
C ALA A 246 31.42 -9.29 -9.53
N VAL A 247 30.45 -8.96 -8.69
CA VAL A 247 29.53 -7.82 -8.90
C VAL A 247 30.26 -6.48 -8.74
N LYS A 248 31.26 -6.37 -7.86
CA LYS A 248 32.05 -5.14 -7.73
C LYS A 248 32.94 -4.90 -8.94
N ASP A 249 33.46 -5.96 -9.55
CA ASP A 249 34.22 -5.90 -10.80
C ASP A 249 33.31 -5.55 -11.99
N GLU A 250 32.09 -6.10 -12.02
CA GLU A 250 31.08 -5.79 -13.04
C GLU A 250 30.57 -4.35 -12.91
N ILE A 251 30.24 -3.87 -11.70
CA ILE A 251 29.83 -2.47 -11.44
C ILE A 251 30.95 -1.50 -11.82
N ARG A 252 32.22 -1.85 -11.66
CA ARG A 252 33.34 -1.00 -12.08
C ARG A 252 33.42 -0.89 -13.60
N GLN A 253 33.14 -1.98 -14.32
CA GLN A 253 33.04 -2.00 -15.78
C GLN A 253 31.78 -1.26 -16.27
N THR A 254 30.63 -1.41 -15.60
CA THR A 254 29.40 -0.68 -15.91
C THR A 254 29.50 0.79 -15.57
N GLN A 255 30.21 1.20 -14.51
CA GLN A 255 30.46 2.61 -14.20
C GLN A 255 31.41 3.25 -15.23
N GLN A 256 32.39 2.50 -15.74
CA GLN A 256 33.24 2.97 -16.84
C GLN A 256 32.47 3.04 -18.18
N ALA A 257 31.53 2.13 -18.43
CA ALA A 257 30.63 2.17 -19.58
C ALA A 257 29.55 3.27 -19.46
N ALA A 258 29.01 3.50 -18.26
CA ALA A 258 28.04 4.55 -17.94
C ALA A 258 28.68 5.93 -17.93
N ALA A 259 29.95 6.07 -17.53
CA ALA A 259 30.71 7.31 -17.71
C ALA A 259 30.94 7.64 -19.19
N ARG A 260 31.17 6.61 -20.03
CA ARG A 260 31.24 6.76 -21.50
C ARG A 260 29.87 7.07 -22.11
N HIS A 261 28.79 6.49 -21.58
CA HIS A 261 27.43 6.77 -22.03
C HIS A 261 26.92 8.14 -21.59
N ALA A 262 27.16 8.57 -20.35
CA ALA A 262 26.83 9.91 -19.86
C ALA A 262 27.57 11.02 -20.61
N ALA A 263 28.80 10.75 -21.07
CA ALA A 263 29.52 11.63 -21.99
C ALA A 263 28.92 11.66 -23.42
N SER A 264 28.04 10.71 -23.77
CA SER A 264 27.42 10.57 -25.11
C SER A 264 25.94 10.99 -25.17
N THR A 265 25.20 11.02 -24.04
CA THR A 265 23.74 11.25 -24.02
C THR A 265 23.27 12.48 -23.23
N GLY A 266 24.14 13.20 -22.53
CA GLY A 266 23.84 14.55 -22.01
C GLY A 266 22.73 14.67 -20.94
N GLN A 267 22.35 13.59 -20.24
CA GLN A 267 21.31 13.65 -19.19
C GLN A 267 21.83 14.22 -17.86
N SER A 268 21.03 15.08 -17.22
CA SER A 268 21.40 15.81 -16.00
C SER A 268 21.06 15.05 -14.72
N ALA A 269 21.90 15.17 -13.69
CA ALA A 269 21.69 14.58 -12.35
C ALA A 269 20.37 15.02 -11.67
N SER A 270 19.80 16.16 -12.10
CA SER A 270 18.48 16.63 -11.68
C SER A 270 17.35 15.71 -12.14
N GLU A 271 17.42 15.21 -13.39
CA GLU A 271 16.37 14.40 -14.01
C GLU A 271 16.29 13.01 -13.38
N THR A 272 17.44 12.44 -12.99
CA THR A 272 17.53 11.15 -12.30
C THR A 272 16.87 11.19 -10.92
N LYS A 273 17.07 12.29 -10.16
CA LYS A 273 16.52 12.46 -8.81
C LYS A 273 15.00 12.68 -8.84
N GLU A 274 14.51 13.43 -9.81
CA GLU A 274 13.06 13.65 -10.01
C GLU A 274 12.33 12.38 -10.47
N ASN A 275 12.95 11.58 -11.36
CA ASN A 275 12.38 10.30 -11.78
C ASN A 275 12.31 9.28 -10.63
N ALA A 276 13.33 9.24 -9.76
CA ALA A 276 13.30 8.42 -8.57
C ALA A 276 12.16 8.84 -7.61
N ASN A 277 11.93 10.15 -7.43
CA ASN A 277 10.84 10.67 -6.61
C ASN A 277 9.45 10.37 -7.19
N ALA A 278 9.27 10.51 -8.52
CA ALA A 278 8.01 10.16 -9.20
C ALA A 278 7.70 8.66 -9.09
N ASN A 279 8.71 7.80 -9.26
CA ASN A 279 8.58 6.35 -9.12
C ASN A 279 8.24 5.96 -7.66
N ALA A 280 8.83 6.61 -6.66
CA ALA A 280 8.49 6.39 -5.25
C ALA A 280 7.06 6.86 -4.90
N LYS A 281 6.59 7.95 -5.52
CA LYS A 281 5.25 8.51 -5.30
C LYS A 281 4.14 7.67 -5.91
N LEU A 282 4.32 7.18 -7.13
CA LEU A 282 3.33 6.39 -7.88
C LEU A 282 3.48 4.88 -7.71
N GLY A 283 4.60 4.41 -7.16
CA GLY A 283 4.85 2.99 -6.89
C GLY A 283 5.08 2.14 -8.14
N ILE A 284 5.32 2.77 -9.30
CA ILE A 284 5.57 2.12 -10.59
C ILE A 284 6.52 2.96 -11.45
N SER A 285 7.43 2.32 -12.20
CA SER A 285 8.37 3.03 -13.07
C SER A 285 7.75 3.41 -14.42
N LEU A 286 8.31 4.39 -15.12
CA LEU A 286 7.86 4.76 -16.48
C LEU A 286 8.00 3.58 -17.45
N GLU A 287 9.11 2.85 -17.38
CA GLU A 287 9.37 1.69 -18.24
C GLU A 287 8.35 0.56 -17.99
N GLU A 288 8.08 0.25 -16.71
CA GLU A 288 7.05 -0.73 -16.33
C GLU A 288 5.66 -0.27 -16.82
N SER A 289 5.39 1.03 -16.76
CA SER A 289 4.12 1.61 -17.23
C SER A 289 3.94 1.46 -18.75
N LEU A 290 5.00 1.70 -19.52
CA LEU A 290 5.00 1.52 -20.98
C LEU A 290 4.81 0.06 -21.37
N GLN A 291 5.45 -0.86 -20.63
CA GLN A 291 5.27 -2.30 -20.82
C GLN A 291 3.84 -2.75 -20.52
N ILE A 292 3.22 -2.25 -19.44
CA ILE A 292 1.84 -2.59 -19.07
C ILE A 292 0.84 -2.16 -20.13
N LEU A 293 0.97 -0.95 -20.69
CA LEU A 293 0.08 -0.48 -21.76
C LEU A 293 0.52 -0.96 -23.15
N ASN A 294 1.67 -1.61 -23.26
CA ASN A 294 2.29 -2.03 -24.51
C ASN A 294 2.41 -0.86 -25.52
N VAL A 295 3.01 0.24 -25.05
CA VAL A 295 3.25 1.49 -25.81
C VAL A 295 4.75 1.75 -25.88
N LYS A 296 5.24 2.29 -27.01
CA LYS A 296 6.66 2.67 -27.21
C LYS A 296 6.78 4.18 -27.43
N ALA A 297 7.96 4.74 -27.16
CA ALA A 297 8.27 6.11 -27.52
C ALA A 297 8.42 6.25 -29.06
N PRO A 298 8.03 7.38 -29.67
CA PRO A 298 7.53 8.61 -29.07
C PRO A 298 6.09 8.49 -28.53
N LEU A 299 5.82 9.13 -27.39
CA LEU A 299 4.55 9.00 -26.67
C LEU A 299 3.44 9.77 -27.38
N ASN A 300 2.43 9.04 -27.87
CA ASN A 300 1.22 9.62 -28.46
C ASN A 300 0.02 9.45 -27.51
N ARG A 301 -0.58 10.58 -27.08
CA ARG A 301 -1.71 10.60 -26.13
C ARG A 301 -2.94 9.84 -26.64
N GLU A 302 -3.20 9.82 -27.94
CA GLU A 302 -4.34 9.08 -28.50
C GLU A 302 -4.12 7.56 -28.44
N GLU A 303 -2.92 7.10 -28.78
CA GLU A 303 -2.56 5.68 -28.73
C GLU A 303 -2.60 5.16 -27.29
N ILE A 304 -2.05 5.93 -26.33
CA ILE A 304 -2.05 5.59 -24.91
C ILE A 304 -3.48 5.43 -24.38
N ASN A 305 -4.38 6.36 -24.71
CA ASN A 305 -5.77 6.28 -24.30
C ASN A 305 -6.47 5.04 -24.87
N LYS A 306 -6.28 4.76 -26.16
CA LYS A 306 -6.87 3.58 -26.81
C LYS A 306 -6.36 2.27 -26.19
N LYS A 307 -5.05 2.18 -25.92
CA LYS A 307 -4.44 1.00 -25.27
C LYS A 307 -4.90 0.83 -23.84
N TYR A 308 -5.00 1.93 -23.09
CA TYR A 308 -5.54 1.93 -21.74
C TYR A 308 -6.98 1.41 -21.70
N GLU A 309 -7.89 1.96 -22.51
CA GLU A 309 -9.30 1.56 -22.54
C GLU A 309 -9.45 0.07 -22.84
N HIS A 310 -8.74 -0.41 -23.87
CA HIS A 310 -8.74 -1.82 -24.25
C HIS A 310 -8.23 -2.73 -23.14
N MET A 311 -7.07 -2.42 -22.55
CA MET A 311 -6.48 -3.24 -21.48
C MET A 311 -7.34 -3.21 -20.21
N PHE A 312 -7.92 -2.06 -19.89
CA PHE A 312 -8.79 -1.91 -18.72
C PHE A 312 -10.08 -2.69 -18.86
N GLU A 313 -10.67 -2.72 -20.07
CA GLU A 313 -11.91 -3.44 -20.36
C GLU A 313 -11.73 -4.97 -20.37
N ILE A 314 -10.63 -5.47 -20.96
CA ILE A 314 -10.35 -6.92 -20.98
C ILE A 314 -10.20 -7.46 -19.56
N ASN A 315 -9.66 -6.65 -18.67
CA ASN A 315 -9.40 -7.04 -17.28
C ASN A 315 -10.54 -6.69 -16.33
N ASP A 316 -11.75 -6.42 -16.86
CA ASP A 316 -12.91 -6.17 -16.03
C ASP A 316 -13.27 -7.37 -15.16
N LYS A 317 -13.57 -7.11 -13.88
CA LYS A 317 -13.92 -8.14 -12.89
C LYS A 317 -15.15 -8.95 -13.31
N THR A 318 -16.10 -8.35 -14.02
CA THR A 318 -17.28 -9.04 -14.55
C THR A 318 -16.93 -10.05 -15.65
N LYS A 319 -15.78 -9.87 -16.32
CA LYS A 319 -15.25 -10.74 -17.37
C LYS A 319 -14.19 -11.72 -16.86
N GLY A 320 -14.06 -11.88 -15.54
CA GLY A 320 -13.07 -12.76 -14.91
C GLY A 320 -11.68 -12.12 -14.72
N GLY A 321 -11.56 -10.82 -14.99
CA GLY A 321 -10.36 -10.06 -14.73
C GLY A 321 -10.14 -9.77 -13.24
N SER A 322 -8.96 -9.25 -12.94
CA SER A 322 -8.49 -8.97 -11.58
C SER A 322 -8.51 -7.47 -11.30
N PHE A 323 -9.01 -7.09 -10.12
CA PHE A 323 -9.05 -5.70 -9.69
C PHE A 323 -7.63 -5.12 -9.56
N TYR A 324 -6.68 -5.92 -9.09
CA TYR A 324 -5.26 -5.58 -9.10
C TYR A 324 -4.75 -5.22 -10.50
N LEU A 325 -5.13 -6.00 -11.52
CA LEU A 325 -4.64 -5.80 -12.89
C LEU A 325 -5.22 -4.52 -13.52
N GLN A 326 -6.52 -4.25 -13.34
CA GLN A 326 -7.12 -2.98 -13.74
C GLN A 326 -6.44 -1.79 -13.06
N SER A 327 -6.12 -1.95 -11.78
CA SER A 327 -5.47 -0.90 -10.99
C SER A 327 -4.02 -0.67 -11.46
N LYS A 328 -3.27 -1.72 -11.80
CA LYS A 328 -1.94 -1.64 -12.44
C LYS A 328 -1.98 -0.90 -13.79
N ILE A 329 -2.98 -1.19 -14.62
CA ILE A 329 -3.21 -0.54 -15.92
C ILE A 329 -3.52 0.96 -15.74
N TYR A 330 -4.33 1.31 -14.74
CA TYR A 330 -4.60 2.70 -14.38
C TYR A 330 -3.35 3.45 -13.91
N ARG A 331 -2.54 2.86 -13.02
CA ARG A 331 -1.29 3.48 -12.54
C ARG A 331 -0.27 3.66 -13.64
N ALA A 332 -0.19 2.71 -14.57
CA ALA A 332 0.65 2.83 -15.75
C ALA A 332 0.26 4.06 -16.58
N LYS A 333 -1.05 4.27 -16.81
CA LYS A 333 -1.55 5.46 -17.50
C LYS A 333 -1.19 6.75 -16.77
N GLU A 334 -1.48 6.85 -15.47
CA GLU A 334 -1.16 8.06 -14.69
C GLU A 334 0.32 8.43 -14.77
N ARG A 335 1.21 7.43 -14.68
CA ARG A 335 2.66 7.65 -14.76
C ARG A 335 3.09 8.16 -16.13
N ILE A 336 2.48 7.65 -17.21
CA ILE A 336 2.76 8.08 -18.59
C ILE A 336 2.22 9.49 -18.83
N ASP A 337 1.01 9.80 -18.35
CA ASP A 337 0.39 11.12 -18.47
C ASP A 337 1.19 12.21 -17.71
N GLU A 338 1.77 11.87 -16.55
CA GLU A 338 2.68 12.76 -15.82
C GLU A 338 3.95 13.06 -16.63
N GLU A 339 4.51 12.05 -17.32
CA GLU A 339 5.69 12.27 -18.19
C GLU A 339 5.35 13.11 -19.42
N LEU A 340 4.20 12.87 -20.06
CA LEU A 340 3.72 13.69 -21.19
C LEU A 340 3.56 15.16 -20.78
N SER A 341 2.95 15.41 -19.63
CA SER A 341 2.75 16.77 -19.10
C SER A 341 4.09 17.46 -18.83
N ARG A 342 5.11 16.72 -18.36
CA ARG A 342 6.46 17.23 -18.14
C ARG A 342 7.16 17.59 -19.46
N LEU A 343 7.01 16.75 -20.49
CA LEU A 343 7.57 17.02 -21.81
C LEU A 343 6.94 18.27 -22.44
N GLU A 344 5.61 18.43 -22.31
CA GLU A 344 4.88 19.62 -22.76
C GLU A 344 5.40 20.90 -22.06
N GLN A 345 5.59 20.87 -20.75
CA GLN A 345 6.16 22.00 -19.98
C GLN A 345 7.60 22.32 -20.39
N LYS A 346 8.44 21.29 -20.63
CA LYS A 346 9.82 21.50 -21.09
C LYS A 346 9.87 22.12 -22.49
N SER A 347 8.98 21.75 -23.41
CA SER A 347 8.88 22.43 -24.72
C SER A 347 8.47 23.89 -24.57
N GLU A 348 7.43 24.20 -23.78
CA GLU A 348 6.97 25.58 -23.57
C GLU A 348 8.06 26.47 -22.95
N THR A 349 8.80 25.97 -21.95
CA THR A 349 9.89 26.72 -21.31
C THR A 349 11.11 26.91 -22.24
N SER A 350 11.27 26.03 -23.23
CA SER A 350 12.36 26.10 -24.22
C SER A 350 12.04 27.14 -25.31
N ASP A 351 10.79 27.19 -25.73
CA ASP A 351 10.28 28.15 -26.72
C ASP A 351 10.26 29.59 -26.15
N GLU A 352 9.90 29.77 -24.89
CA GLU A 352 9.97 31.07 -24.20
C GLU A 352 11.42 31.61 -24.10
N LYS A 353 12.39 30.74 -23.77
CA LYS A 353 13.81 31.12 -23.71
C LYS A 353 14.42 31.40 -25.08
N GLN A 354 13.94 30.75 -26.14
CA GLN A 354 14.35 31.06 -27.51
C GLN A 354 13.75 32.38 -28.01
N ALA A 355 12.53 32.72 -27.58
CA ALA A 355 11.89 34.00 -27.89
C ALA A 355 12.53 35.19 -27.14
N GLU A 356 13.04 35.00 -25.93
CA GLU A 356 13.78 36.03 -25.18
C GLU A 356 15.19 36.29 -25.73
N ASN A 357 15.88 35.28 -26.26
CA ASN A 357 17.22 35.43 -26.86
C ASN A 357 17.22 36.01 -28.30
N GLN A 358 16.04 36.24 -28.88
CA GLN A 358 15.88 36.87 -30.20
C GLN A 358 15.44 38.35 -30.12
N LYS A 359 15.30 38.90 -28.91
CA LYS A 359 15.18 40.34 -28.64
C LYS A 359 16.50 40.89 -28.11
#